data_AF-A0A7S0GLE5-F1
#
_entry.id   AF-A0A7S0GLE5-F1
#
_cell.length_a   1.000
_cell.length_b   1.000
_cell.length_c   1.000
_cell.angle_alpha   90.00
_cell.angle_beta   90.00
_cell.angle_gamma   90.00
#
_symmetry.space_group_name_H-M   'P 1'
#
loop_
_entity.id
_entity.type
_entity.pdbx_description
1 polymer ?
#
loop_
_entity_poly.entity_id
_entity_poly.type
_entity_poly.pdbx_seq_one_letter_code
_entity_poly.pdbx_strand_id
1 'polypeptide(L)'
;GLSLISFNEVAIQNYQNAKKIQGDEVIFVRYPESAYFPCAHNSYLTGVIRGYGVSIIRFKVPEYEDTFSGSSVFNGTTETRYWSICVYGFAMATNIDCIEDDTTPVDKNGFATIVIAPMSLKNATESAGLGWVRSGHGYDPMIFYRQIMQREDFDSGINSVIYHPQEVSTNETKETFFEYDARNNIGDYAPYGRHMSDKAYTYWLDAGDYVSIFGSFESSIKPETLLKLN
;
A
#
# COMPACT_ATOMS: atom_id res chain seq x y z
N GLY A 1 -27.22 12.14 8.94
CA GLY A 1 -26.64 12.08 7.60
C GLY A 1 -25.50 13.07 7.56
N LEU A 2 -24.26 12.59 7.57
CA LEU A 2 -23.08 13.43 7.38
C LEU A 2 -23.06 13.91 5.91
N SER A 3 -22.72 15.18 5.68
CA SER A 3 -22.60 15.73 4.34
C SER A 3 -21.27 15.28 3.72
N LEU A 4 -21.19 15.14 2.40
CA LEU A 4 -19.95 14.85 1.65
C LEU A 4 -18.75 15.74 2.06
N ILE A 5 -19.01 16.94 2.56
CA ILE A 5 -18.00 17.89 3.04
C ILE A 5 -17.38 17.41 4.37
N SER A 6 -18.19 16.95 5.33
CA SER A 6 -17.71 16.44 6.62
C SER A 6 -16.94 15.11 6.53
N PHE A 7 -17.24 14.27 5.53
CA PHE A 7 -16.50 13.03 5.27
C PHE A 7 -15.07 13.28 4.82
N ASN A 8 -14.86 14.35 4.04
CA ASN A 8 -13.56 14.72 3.53
C ASN A 8 -12.63 15.15 4.69
N GLU A 9 -13.15 15.87 5.68
CA GLU A 9 -12.37 16.36 6.83
C GLU A 9 -11.84 15.24 7.71
N VAL A 10 -12.66 14.23 8.02
CA VAL A 10 -12.24 13.07 8.84
C VAL A 10 -11.17 12.26 8.11
N ALA A 11 -11.35 11.98 6.82
CA ALA A 11 -10.35 11.27 6.04
C ALA A 11 -9.01 12.03 5.92
N ILE A 12 -9.05 13.36 5.76
CA ILE A 12 -7.84 14.22 5.81
C ILE A 12 -7.18 14.09 7.18
N GLN A 13 -7.95 14.21 8.26
CA GLN A 13 -7.39 14.16 9.61
C GLN A 13 -6.73 12.81 9.89
N ASN A 14 -7.38 11.70 9.50
CA ASN A 14 -6.84 10.36 9.62
C ASN A 14 -5.54 10.22 8.81
N TYR A 15 -5.52 10.73 7.58
CA TYR A 15 -4.31 10.75 6.75
C TYR A 15 -3.16 11.55 7.39
N GLN A 16 -3.43 12.77 7.88
CA GLN A 16 -2.39 13.61 8.50
C GLN A 16 -1.87 13.00 9.81
N ASN A 17 -2.74 12.39 10.61
CA ASN A 17 -2.36 11.68 11.84
C ASN A 17 -1.49 10.45 11.53
N ALA A 18 -1.94 9.60 10.60
CA ALA A 18 -1.19 8.44 10.14
C ALA A 18 0.20 8.83 9.62
N LYS A 19 0.28 9.89 8.81
CA LYS A 19 1.56 10.44 8.31
C LYS A 19 2.48 10.94 9.42
N LYS A 20 1.94 11.48 10.51
CA LYS A 20 2.74 11.89 11.68
C LYS A 20 3.23 10.67 12.46
N ILE A 21 2.37 9.67 12.66
CA ILE A 21 2.61 8.49 13.50
C ILE A 21 3.61 7.51 12.87
N GLN A 22 3.46 7.22 11.57
CA GLN A 22 4.23 6.16 10.89
C GLN A 22 5.69 6.53 10.65
N GLY A 23 6.04 7.82 10.66
CA GLY A 23 7.41 8.26 10.33
C GLY A 23 7.80 7.82 8.91
N ASP A 24 8.91 7.12 8.76
CA ASP A 24 9.37 6.62 7.47
C ASP A 24 8.78 5.25 7.10
N GLU A 25 7.92 4.65 7.92
CA GLU A 25 7.24 3.41 7.57
C GLU A 25 6.04 3.69 6.64
N VAL A 26 5.77 2.75 5.75
CA VAL A 26 4.53 2.68 4.97
C VAL A 26 3.78 1.47 5.47
N ILE A 27 2.72 1.71 6.23
CA ILE A 27 1.79 0.65 6.63
C ILE A 27 0.42 0.89 6.04
N PHE A 28 -0.28 -0.21 5.80
CA PHE A 28 -1.58 -0.22 5.17
C PHE A 28 -2.63 -0.58 6.20
N VAL A 29 -3.69 0.23 6.26
CA VAL A 29 -4.81 0.04 7.18
C VAL A 29 -6.12 0.03 6.40
N ARG A 30 -7.13 -0.68 6.91
CA ARG A 30 -8.47 -0.71 6.32
C ARG A 30 -9.37 0.32 7.01
N TYR A 31 -9.74 1.40 6.33
CA TYR A 31 -10.78 2.30 6.85
C TYR A 31 -12.19 1.84 6.40
N PRO A 32 -13.25 2.13 7.17
CA PRO A 32 -14.63 1.79 6.82
C PRO A 32 -15.03 2.32 5.43
N GLU A 33 -15.73 1.48 4.67
CA GLU A 33 -16.07 1.67 3.23
C GLU A 33 -16.85 2.95 2.92
N SER A 34 -17.49 3.57 3.92
CA SER A 34 -18.08 4.91 3.81
C SER A 34 -17.09 6.02 3.45
N ALA A 35 -15.78 5.73 3.44
CA ALA A 35 -14.71 6.66 3.08
C ALA A 35 -14.34 6.67 1.58
N TYR A 36 -14.75 5.69 0.75
CA TYR A 36 -14.21 5.50 -0.61
C TYR A 36 -15.26 5.10 -1.66
N PHE A 37 -14.85 4.99 -2.94
CA PHE A 37 -15.71 4.63 -4.08
C PHE A 37 -16.47 3.32 -3.82
N PRO A 38 -17.79 3.35 -3.52
CA PRO A 38 -18.51 2.19 -3.07
C PRO A 38 -18.75 1.22 -4.23
N CYS A 39 -18.23 0.01 -4.09
CA CYS A 39 -18.55 -1.15 -4.92
C CYS A 39 -18.58 -2.36 -3.99
N ALA A 40 -19.68 -3.10 -3.96
CA ALA A 40 -19.87 -4.24 -3.06
C ALA A 40 -18.82 -5.35 -3.21
N HIS A 41 -18.06 -5.34 -4.30
CA HIS A 41 -17.01 -6.32 -4.60
C HIS A 41 -15.59 -5.76 -4.41
N ASN A 42 -15.43 -4.50 -4.01
CA ASN A 42 -14.12 -3.88 -3.85
C ASN A 42 -13.79 -3.73 -2.37
N SER A 43 -12.58 -4.14 -2.02
CA SER A 43 -12.03 -3.88 -0.69
C SER A 43 -10.73 -3.10 -0.83
N TYR A 44 -10.52 -2.15 0.08
CA TYR A 44 -9.39 -1.23 0.02
C TYR A 44 -8.56 -1.30 1.30
N LEU A 45 -7.25 -1.31 1.14
CA LEU A 45 -6.32 -0.85 2.15
C LEU A 45 -5.74 0.48 1.70
N THR A 46 -5.48 1.35 2.67
CA THR A 46 -4.86 2.64 2.41
C THR A 46 -3.52 2.76 3.11
N GLY A 47 -2.53 3.21 2.37
CA GLY A 47 -1.22 3.60 2.88
C GLY A 47 -1.03 5.11 2.74
N VAL A 48 -0.14 5.68 3.57
CA VAL A 48 0.24 7.09 3.47
C VAL A 48 1.58 7.22 2.77
N ILE A 49 1.71 8.22 1.90
CA ILE A 49 2.99 8.57 1.29
C ILE A 49 3.47 9.95 1.67
N ARG A 50 4.79 10.11 1.65
CA ARG A 50 5.41 11.43 1.73
C ARG A 50 5.20 12.11 0.37
N GLY A 51 4.82 13.38 0.38
CA GLY A 51 4.71 14.17 -0.85
C GLY A 51 6.06 14.53 -1.50
N TYR A 52 7.14 13.88 -1.06
CA TYR A 52 8.52 14.04 -1.50
C TYR A 52 9.27 12.71 -1.26
N GLY A 53 10.37 12.50 -1.98
CA GLY A 53 11.17 11.29 -1.88
C GLY A 53 10.57 10.11 -2.64
N VAL A 54 10.94 8.92 -2.20
CA VAL A 54 10.55 7.63 -2.76
C VAL A 54 9.93 6.76 -1.69
N SER A 55 8.81 6.12 -2.02
CA SER A 55 8.19 5.10 -1.17
C SER A 55 8.36 3.75 -1.84
N ILE A 56 8.91 2.77 -1.13
CA ILE A 56 9.07 1.41 -1.63
C ILE A 56 8.18 0.49 -0.81
N ILE A 57 7.39 -0.32 -1.49
CA ILE A 57 6.37 -1.18 -0.91
C ILE A 57 6.55 -2.59 -1.45
N ARG A 58 6.35 -3.59 -0.61
CA ARG A 58 6.44 -5.00 -0.98
C ARG A 58 5.32 -5.80 -0.34
N PHE A 59 4.83 -6.80 -1.08
CA PHE A 59 3.84 -7.77 -0.64
C PHE A 59 3.84 -8.98 -1.56
N LYS A 60 3.32 -10.09 -1.05
CA LYS A 60 2.94 -11.23 -1.86
C LYS A 60 1.64 -10.89 -2.59
N VAL A 61 1.68 -10.97 -3.92
CA VAL A 61 0.49 -10.66 -4.73
C VAL A 61 -0.52 -11.79 -4.62
N PRO A 62 -1.83 -11.50 -4.58
CA PRO A 62 -2.83 -12.54 -4.66
C PRO A 62 -2.87 -13.14 -6.06
N GLU A 63 -3.14 -14.44 -6.14
CA GLU A 63 -3.35 -15.14 -7.41
C GLU A 63 -4.59 -14.56 -8.12
N TYR A 64 -4.47 -14.39 -9.43
CA TYR A 64 -5.50 -13.85 -10.30
C TYR A 64 -5.54 -14.63 -11.62
N GLU A 65 -6.69 -14.57 -12.28
CA GLU A 65 -6.85 -15.14 -13.63
C GLU A 65 -6.36 -14.12 -14.67
N ASP A 66 -5.47 -14.53 -15.58
CA ASP A 66 -5.04 -13.69 -16.71
C ASP A 66 -6.17 -13.56 -17.74
N THR A 67 -7.09 -12.65 -17.41
CA THR A 67 -8.21 -12.27 -18.26
C THR A 67 -7.86 -11.14 -19.21
N PHE A 68 -6.75 -10.43 -18.99
CA PHE A 68 -6.34 -9.30 -19.81
C PHE A 68 -5.74 -9.73 -21.15
N SER A 69 -4.87 -10.75 -21.14
CA SER A 69 -4.37 -11.32 -22.40
C SER A 69 -5.43 -12.19 -23.11
N GLY A 70 -6.52 -12.52 -22.41
CA GLY A 70 -7.56 -13.43 -22.87
C GLY A 70 -7.18 -14.90 -22.72
N SER A 71 -6.12 -15.21 -21.97
CA SER A 71 -5.65 -16.59 -21.73
C SER A 71 -6.60 -17.38 -20.84
N SER A 72 -7.35 -16.73 -19.95
CA SER A 72 -8.40 -17.34 -19.15
C SER A 72 -9.63 -16.45 -18.95
N VAL A 73 -10.69 -17.03 -18.38
CA VAL A 73 -11.91 -16.32 -17.97
C VAL A 73 -12.03 -16.45 -16.47
N PHE A 74 -12.33 -15.35 -15.78
CA PHE A 74 -12.56 -15.38 -14.35
C PHE A 74 -13.72 -16.32 -13.99
N ASN A 75 -13.40 -17.39 -13.26
CA ASN A 75 -14.31 -18.47 -12.88
C ASN A 75 -14.54 -18.53 -11.35
N GLY A 76 -13.92 -17.62 -10.58
CA GLY A 76 -14.00 -17.57 -9.12
C GLY A 76 -13.08 -18.53 -8.36
N THR A 77 -12.11 -19.19 -9.03
CA THR A 77 -11.21 -20.14 -8.35
C THR A 77 -9.91 -19.53 -7.84
N THR A 78 -9.43 -18.44 -8.43
CA THR A 78 -8.26 -17.69 -7.94
C THR A 78 -8.58 -16.86 -6.70
N GLU A 79 -7.55 -16.40 -5.99
CA GLU A 79 -7.69 -15.63 -4.74
C GLU A 79 -8.45 -14.31 -4.96
N THR A 80 -8.20 -13.63 -6.07
CA THR A 80 -8.93 -12.42 -6.50
C THR A 80 -9.22 -12.44 -7.99
N ARG A 81 -10.18 -11.61 -8.45
CA ARG A 81 -10.34 -11.32 -9.88
C ARG A 81 -9.31 -10.32 -10.37
N TYR A 82 -9.03 -9.33 -9.54
CA TYR A 82 -8.16 -8.21 -9.90
C TYR A 82 -7.57 -7.56 -8.66
N TRP A 83 -6.37 -7.01 -8.79
CA TRP A 83 -5.81 -6.11 -7.78
C TRP A 83 -5.01 -4.94 -8.38
N SER A 84 -4.91 -3.86 -7.62
CA SER A 84 -4.17 -2.66 -8.05
C SER A 84 -3.61 -1.85 -6.90
N ILE A 85 -2.47 -1.19 -7.12
CA ILE A 85 -1.97 -0.10 -6.27
C ILE A 85 -2.06 1.21 -7.03
N CYS A 86 -2.80 2.17 -6.47
CA CYS A 86 -2.97 3.51 -7.04
C CYS A 86 -2.47 4.59 -6.09
N VAL A 87 -1.89 5.64 -6.66
CA VAL A 87 -1.64 6.90 -5.96
C VAL A 87 -2.79 7.86 -6.25
N TYR A 88 -3.43 8.36 -5.20
CA TYR A 88 -4.55 9.28 -5.27
C TYR A 88 -4.18 10.65 -4.70
N GLY A 89 -4.50 11.72 -5.41
CA GLY A 89 -4.37 13.08 -4.91
C GLY A 89 -5.62 13.45 -4.13
N PHE A 90 -5.57 13.38 -2.80
CA PHE A 90 -6.75 13.58 -1.95
C PHE A 90 -7.37 14.97 -2.16
N ALA A 91 -6.55 16.01 -2.23
CA ALA A 91 -7.00 17.39 -2.43
C ALA A 91 -7.68 17.63 -3.79
N MET A 92 -7.38 16.82 -4.80
CA MET A 92 -7.90 16.98 -6.16
C MET A 92 -8.98 15.96 -6.52
N ALA A 93 -9.24 14.98 -5.66
CA ALA A 93 -10.12 13.84 -5.95
C ALA A 93 -9.80 13.16 -7.30
N THR A 94 -8.50 12.95 -7.59
CA THR A 94 -8.05 12.33 -8.85
C THR A 94 -7.01 11.26 -8.63
N ASN A 95 -7.06 10.21 -9.46
CA ASN A 95 -5.97 9.25 -9.59
C ASN A 95 -4.78 9.96 -10.25
N ILE A 96 -3.61 9.85 -9.64
CA ILE A 96 -2.34 10.34 -10.20
C ILE A 96 -1.77 9.29 -11.14
N ASP A 97 -1.65 8.05 -10.66
CA ASP A 97 -1.12 6.92 -11.41
C ASP A 97 -1.45 5.61 -10.69
N CYS A 98 -1.44 4.49 -11.42
CA CYS A 98 -1.73 3.16 -10.88
C CYS A 98 -0.81 2.12 -11.52
N ILE A 99 -0.68 0.98 -10.83
CA ILE A 99 -0.17 -0.27 -11.39
C ILE A 99 -1.10 -1.41 -10.95
N GLU A 100 -1.19 -2.45 -11.77
CA GLU A 100 -2.13 -3.54 -11.60
C GLU A 100 -1.46 -4.90 -11.79
N ASP A 101 -2.20 -5.94 -11.41
CA ASP A 101 -1.84 -7.34 -11.53
C ASP A 101 -1.14 -7.75 -12.83
N ASP A 102 -1.70 -7.41 -13.98
CA ASP A 102 -1.19 -7.84 -15.30
C ASP A 102 0.10 -7.14 -15.72
N THR A 103 0.39 -5.96 -15.15
CA THR A 103 1.54 -5.12 -15.54
C THR A 103 2.63 -5.06 -14.47
N THR A 104 2.36 -5.58 -13.28
CA THR A 104 3.32 -5.54 -12.17
C THR A 104 4.35 -6.66 -12.28
N PRO A 105 5.66 -6.35 -12.25
CA PRO A 105 6.70 -7.37 -12.11
C PRO A 105 6.58 -8.11 -10.77
N VAL A 106 6.55 -9.44 -10.83
CA VAL A 106 6.51 -10.33 -9.66
C VAL A 106 7.75 -11.20 -9.64
N ASP A 107 8.39 -11.31 -8.48
CA ASP A 107 9.57 -12.16 -8.32
C ASP A 107 9.21 -13.65 -8.20
N LYS A 108 10.22 -14.51 -8.22
CA LYS A 108 10.07 -15.98 -8.16
C LYS A 108 9.33 -16.50 -6.91
N ASN A 109 9.21 -15.69 -5.86
CA ASN A 109 8.54 -16.05 -4.61
C ASN A 109 7.10 -15.51 -4.55
N GLY A 110 6.61 -14.89 -5.64
CA GLY A 110 5.26 -14.33 -5.70
C GLY A 110 5.15 -12.93 -5.10
N PHE A 111 6.26 -12.22 -4.90
CA PHE A 111 6.23 -10.87 -4.35
C PHE A 111 6.39 -9.80 -5.42
N ALA A 112 5.59 -8.74 -5.33
CA ALA A 112 5.80 -7.50 -6.05
C ALA A 112 6.58 -6.52 -5.16
N THR A 113 7.52 -5.80 -5.77
CA THR A 113 8.14 -4.61 -5.17
C THR A 113 7.76 -3.40 -6.01
N ILE A 114 6.96 -2.50 -5.42
CA ILE A 114 6.44 -1.30 -6.08
C ILE A 114 7.12 -0.07 -5.50
N VAL A 115 7.59 0.79 -6.39
CA VAL A 115 8.28 2.04 -6.08
C VAL A 115 7.40 3.20 -6.52
N ILE A 116 6.98 4.00 -5.56
CA ILE A 116 6.28 5.26 -5.80
C ILE A 116 7.30 6.38 -5.80
N ALA A 117 7.57 6.97 -6.96
CA ALA A 117 8.71 7.84 -7.17
C ALA A 117 8.45 8.92 -8.25
N PRO A 118 9.26 9.99 -8.29
CA PRO A 118 9.24 10.94 -9.39
C PRO A 118 9.60 10.28 -10.74
N MET A 119 9.15 10.90 -11.84
CA MET A 119 9.37 10.44 -13.21
C MET A 119 10.85 10.22 -13.57
N SER A 120 11.76 10.99 -12.97
CA SER A 120 13.20 10.87 -13.18
C SER A 120 13.76 9.50 -12.80
N LEU A 121 13.07 8.74 -11.94
CA LEU A 121 13.51 7.42 -11.48
C LEU A 121 12.85 6.27 -12.25
N LYS A 122 11.81 6.53 -13.04
CA LYS A 122 11.01 5.51 -13.75
C LYS A 122 11.87 4.47 -14.48
N ASN A 123 12.70 4.93 -15.40
CA ASN A 123 13.48 4.03 -16.25
C ASN A 123 14.46 3.17 -15.43
N ALA A 124 15.08 3.74 -14.39
CA ALA A 124 16.01 3.01 -13.53
C ALA A 124 15.26 1.94 -12.70
N THR A 125 14.10 2.30 -12.15
CA THR A 125 13.22 1.39 -11.41
C THR A 125 12.76 0.21 -12.29
N GLU A 126 12.20 0.51 -13.46
CA GLU A 126 11.67 -0.52 -14.37
C GLU A 126 12.78 -1.42 -14.92
N SER A 127 13.97 -0.85 -15.21
CA SER A 127 15.13 -1.63 -15.67
C SER A 127 15.65 -2.60 -14.61
N ALA A 128 15.40 -2.32 -13.32
CA ALA A 128 15.70 -3.22 -12.22
C ALA A 128 14.61 -4.30 -12.00
N GLY A 129 13.57 -4.33 -12.85
CA GLY A 129 12.48 -5.29 -12.72
C GLY A 129 11.51 -4.99 -11.57
N LEU A 130 11.43 -3.73 -11.14
CA LEU A 130 10.52 -3.28 -10.08
C LEU A 130 9.31 -2.55 -10.69
N GLY A 131 8.16 -2.64 -10.05
CA GLY A 131 7.00 -1.85 -10.42
C GLY A 131 7.24 -0.36 -10.10
N TRP A 132 6.89 0.53 -11.03
CA TRP A 132 7.00 1.97 -10.83
C TRP A 132 5.62 2.63 -10.89
N VAL A 133 5.34 3.54 -9.96
CA VAL A 133 4.12 4.36 -9.94
C VAL A 133 4.52 5.81 -9.71
N ARG A 134 3.94 6.74 -10.46
CA ARG A 134 4.25 8.17 -10.28
C ARG A 134 3.84 8.66 -8.88
N SER A 135 4.77 9.33 -8.19
CA SER A 135 4.44 10.05 -6.97
C SER A 135 3.61 11.31 -7.23
N GLY A 136 2.76 11.68 -6.28
CA GLY A 136 1.97 12.91 -6.33
C GLY A 136 2.74 14.11 -5.82
N HIS A 137 3.01 15.10 -6.67
CA HIS A 137 3.58 16.37 -6.21
C HIS A 137 2.48 17.26 -5.60
N GLY A 138 2.60 17.63 -4.33
CA GLY A 138 1.91 18.81 -3.76
C GLY A 138 0.43 18.68 -3.37
N TYR A 139 -0.18 17.49 -3.39
CA TYR A 139 -1.65 17.33 -3.22
C TYR A 139 -2.10 16.30 -2.18
N ASP A 140 -1.33 16.11 -1.10
CA ASP A 140 -1.58 15.10 -0.06
C ASP A 140 -1.86 13.70 -0.65
N PRO A 141 -0.84 13.09 -1.27
CA PRO A 141 -1.05 11.83 -1.96
C PRO A 141 -1.24 10.66 -0.99
N MET A 142 -2.17 9.78 -1.32
CA MET A 142 -2.47 8.54 -0.60
C MET A 142 -2.28 7.34 -1.50
N ILE A 143 -1.99 6.19 -0.90
CA ILE A 143 -1.93 4.92 -1.63
C ILE A 143 -3.22 4.15 -1.38
N PHE A 144 -3.77 3.60 -2.43
CA PHE A 144 -4.89 2.67 -2.40
C PHE A 144 -4.44 1.34 -2.94
N TYR A 145 -4.41 0.32 -2.10
CA TYR A 145 -4.36 -1.07 -2.54
C TYR A 145 -5.78 -1.62 -2.58
N ARG A 146 -6.17 -2.14 -3.74
CA ARG A 146 -7.52 -2.65 -3.99
C ARG A 146 -7.46 -4.11 -4.41
N GLN A 147 -8.38 -4.90 -3.90
CA GLN A 147 -8.73 -6.23 -4.43
C GLN A 147 -10.20 -6.24 -4.84
N ILE A 148 -10.52 -6.86 -5.99
CA ILE A 148 -11.87 -6.96 -6.53
C ILE A 148 -12.29 -8.42 -6.62
N MET A 149 -13.47 -8.74 -6.09
CA MET A 149 -14.04 -10.11 -6.07
C MET A 149 -13.06 -11.13 -5.47
N GLN A 150 -12.66 -10.89 -4.23
CA GLN A 150 -11.91 -11.87 -3.43
C GLN A 150 -12.74 -13.14 -3.26
N ARG A 151 -12.08 -14.29 -3.34
CA ARG A 151 -12.70 -15.58 -3.00
C ARG A 151 -13.14 -15.58 -1.54
N GLU A 152 -14.27 -16.19 -1.22
CA GLU A 152 -14.88 -16.11 0.12
C GLU A 152 -14.01 -16.78 1.21
N ASP A 153 -13.28 -17.83 0.86
CA ASP A 153 -12.36 -18.58 1.72
C ASP A 153 -10.89 -18.12 1.58
N PHE A 154 -10.64 -16.97 0.94
CA PHE A 154 -9.30 -16.40 0.88
C PHE A 154 -9.00 -15.61 2.16
N ASP A 155 -8.51 -16.32 3.19
CA ASP A 155 -8.23 -15.76 4.52
C ASP A 155 -7.22 -14.60 4.49
N SER A 156 -6.36 -14.52 3.47
CA SER A 156 -5.39 -13.42 3.27
C SER A 156 -5.93 -12.27 2.39
N GLY A 157 -7.22 -12.26 2.11
CA GLY A 157 -7.89 -11.16 1.42
C GLY A 157 -8.10 -9.94 2.32
N ILE A 158 -8.19 -8.75 1.73
CA ILE A 158 -8.46 -7.49 2.44
C ILE A 158 -9.75 -7.57 3.28
N ASN A 159 -10.72 -8.42 2.90
CA ASN A 159 -11.94 -8.65 3.66
C ASN A 159 -11.70 -9.19 5.07
N SER A 160 -10.58 -9.86 5.31
CA SER A 160 -10.17 -10.38 6.61
C SER A 160 -9.48 -9.34 7.51
N VAL A 161 -9.16 -8.15 6.98
CA VAL A 161 -8.49 -7.08 7.74
C VAL A 161 -9.53 -6.33 8.58
N ILE A 162 -9.22 -6.12 9.86
CA ILE A 162 -10.08 -5.37 10.77
C ILE A 162 -10.12 -3.88 10.38
N TYR A 163 -11.25 -3.22 10.64
CA TYR A 163 -11.34 -1.80 10.37
C TYR A 163 -10.61 -0.97 11.42
N HIS A 164 -9.81 -0.03 10.94
CA HIS A 164 -9.38 1.11 11.74
C HIS A 164 -10.60 1.96 12.13
N PRO A 165 -10.71 2.46 13.37
CA PRO A 165 -11.80 3.32 13.79
C PRO A 165 -11.99 4.51 12.86
N GLN A 166 -13.24 4.86 12.55
CA GLN A 166 -13.57 5.98 11.66
C GLN A 166 -13.19 7.33 12.26
N GLU A 167 -13.35 7.48 13.58
CA GLU A 167 -12.97 8.66 14.34
C GLU A 167 -11.62 8.42 15.01
N VAL A 168 -10.58 9.13 14.58
CA VAL A 168 -9.29 9.10 15.27
C VAL A 168 -9.37 9.96 16.52
N SER A 169 -9.12 9.33 17.67
CA SER A 169 -8.78 10.06 18.89
C SER A 169 -7.55 10.92 18.62
N THR A 170 -7.57 12.21 18.99
CA THR A 170 -6.38 13.09 18.88
C THR A 170 -5.16 12.57 19.66
N ASN A 171 -5.33 11.51 20.45
CA ASN A 171 -4.33 10.88 21.29
C ASN A 171 -3.89 9.50 20.77
N GLU A 172 -4.21 9.14 19.53
CA GLU A 172 -3.70 7.90 18.93
C GLU A 172 -2.17 7.88 18.95
N THR A 173 -1.60 6.78 19.46
CA THR A 173 -0.16 6.56 19.50
C THR A 173 0.28 5.66 18.35
N LYS A 174 1.60 5.52 18.17
CA LYS A 174 2.14 4.59 17.18
C LYS A 174 1.74 3.16 17.48
N GLU A 175 1.79 2.77 18.75
CA GLU A 175 1.43 1.45 19.20
C GLU A 175 -0.03 1.14 18.87
N THR A 176 -0.97 2.04 19.23
CA THR A 176 -2.39 1.83 18.97
C THR A 176 -2.73 1.86 17.48
N PHE A 177 -2.04 2.70 16.69
CA PHE A 177 -2.23 2.73 15.23
C PHE A 177 -1.77 1.42 14.57
N PHE A 178 -0.65 0.84 15.05
CA PHE A 178 -0.05 -0.38 14.50
C PHE A 178 -0.84 -1.64 14.85
N GLU A 179 -1.79 -1.59 15.79
CA GLU A 179 -2.77 -2.68 16.00
C GLU A 179 -3.60 -2.94 14.72
N TYR A 180 -3.84 -1.90 13.92
CA TYR A 180 -4.61 -1.96 12.67
C TYR A 180 -3.76 -2.15 11.42
N ASP A 181 -2.46 -2.42 11.58
CA ASP A 181 -1.61 -2.81 10.46
C ASP A 181 -2.17 -4.08 9.82
N ALA A 182 -2.49 -4.01 8.52
CA ALA A 182 -3.08 -5.12 7.79
C ALA A 182 -2.25 -6.41 7.85
N ARG A 183 -0.93 -6.30 8.05
CA ARG A 183 -0.05 -7.46 8.24
C ARG A 183 -0.46 -8.34 9.41
N ASN A 184 -1.09 -7.77 10.44
CA ASN A 184 -1.59 -8.51 11.59
C ASN A 184 -2.72 -9.48 11.23
N ASN A 185 -3.41 -9.26 10.10
CA ASN A 185 -4.51 -10.10 9.63
C ASN A 185 -4.12 -10.97 8.43
N ILE A 186 -3.38 -10.42 7.47
CA ILE A 186 -3.13 -11.07 6.17
C ILE A 186 -1.64 -11.30 5.87
N GLY A 187 -0.76 -11.08 6.84
CA GLY A 187 0.67 -11.38 6.74
C GLY A 187 1.33 -10.72 5.53
N ASP A 188 2.07 -11.52 4.75
CA ASP A 188 2.81 -11.06 3.57
C ASP A 188 1.93 -10.51 2.44
N TYR A 189 0.61 -10.79 2.43
CA TYR A 189 -0.33 -10.24 1.45
C TYR A 189 -0.69 -8.78 1.73
N ALA A 190 -0.37 -8.26 2.92
CA ALA A 190 -0.48 -6.83 3.21
C ALA A 190 0.74 -6.08 2.67
N PRO A 191 0.54 -5.05 1.82
CA PRO A 191 1.61 -4.15 1.43
C PRO A 191 2.22 -3.46 2.64
N TYR A 192 3.54 -3.45 2.69
CA TYR A 192 4.31 -2.72 3.68
C TYR A 192 5.58 -2.16 3.06
N GLY A 193 6.11 -1.11 3.66
CA GLY A 193 7.19 -0.40 3.01
C GLY A 193 7.89 0.64 3.86
N ARG A 194 8.76 1.40 3.18
CA ARG A 194 9.45 2.54 3.76
C ARG A 194 9.55 3.71 2.78
N HIS A 195 9.54 4.91 3.35
CA HIS A 195 9.92 6.16 2.71
C HIS A 195 11.43 6.36 2.81
N MET A 196 12.02 6.90 1.75
CA MET A 196 13.42 7.29 1.75
C MET A 196 13.67 8.45 0.78
N SER A 197 14.82 9.11 0.92
CA SER A 197 15.25 10.13 -0.04
C SER A 197 15.61 9.50 -1.40
N ASP A 198 15.51 10.27 -2.47
CA ASP A 198 15.93 9.86 -3.82
C ASP A 198 17.38 9.32 -3.82
N LYS A 199 18.27 9.96 -3.07
CA LYS A 199 19.67 9.53 -2.95
C LYS A 199 19.80 8.15 -2.27
N ALA A 200 19.04 7.92 -1.20
CA ALA A 200 19.01 6.63 -0.53
C ALA A 200 18.41 5.54 -1.43
N TYR A 201 17.37 5.89 -2.20
CA TYR A 201 16.78 4.99 -3.18
C TYR A 201 17.77 4.60 -4.28
N THR A 202 18.48 5.55 -4.89
CA THR A 202 19.50 5.25 -5.91
C THR A 202 20.57 4.32 -5.36
N TYR A 203 21.07 4.57 -4.14
CA TYR A 203 22.04 3.70 -3.50
C TYR A 203 21.51 2.27 -3.28
N TRP A 204 20.26 2.16 -2.81
CA TRP A 204 19.60 0.87 -2.64
C TRP A 204 19.41 0.13 -3.96
N LEU A 205 19.00 0.86 -5.01
CA LEU A 205 18.80 0.31 -6.35
C LEU A 205 20.11 -0.23 -6.93
N ASP A 206 21.20 0.52 -6.79
CA ASP A 206 22.54 0.16 -7.26
C ASP A 206 23.12 -1.04 -6.48
N ALA A 207 22.79 -1.17 -5.19
CA ALA A 207 23.25 -2.28 -4.37
C ALA A 207 22.63 -3.63 -4.77
N GLY A 208 21.47 -3.63 -5.46
CA GLY A 208 20.77 -4.85 -5.87
C GLY A 208 20.18 -5.66 -4.71
N ASP A 209 20.20 -5.12 -3.49
CA ASP A 209 19.75 -5.78 -2.27
C ASP A 209 18.27 -5.44 -1.98
N TYR A 210 17.40 -5.94 -2.85
CA TYR A 210 15.99 -5.55 -2.87
C TYR A 210 15.16 -6.08 -1.69
N VAL A 211 15.78 -6.82 -0.76
CA VAL A 211 15.09 -7.47 0.38
C VAL A 211 15.56 -6.91 1.72
N SER A 212 16.80 -6.42 1.86
CA SER A 212 17.32 -5.97 3.16
C SER A 212 16.56 -4.80 3.78
N ILE A 213 15.96 -3.94 2.95
CA ILE A 213 15.11 -2.84 3.43
C ILE A 213 13.74 -3.30 3.94
N PHE A 214 13.39 -4.56 3.79
CA PHE A 214 12.11 -5.09 4.27
C PHE A 214 12.28 -5.93 5.54
N GLY A 215 13.48 -6.46 5.81
CA GLY A 215 13.73 -7.36 6.93
C GLY A 215 12.89 -8.64 6.84
N SER A 216 13.16 -9.64 7.68
CA SER A 216 12.18 -10.71 7.88
C SER A 216 11.06 -10.14 8.77
N PHE A 217 9.80 -10.37 8.39
CA PHE A 217 8.62 -10.01 9.20
C PHE A 217 8.72 -10.54 10.65
N GLU A 218 9.41 -11.67 10.85
CA GLU A 218 9.72 -12.23 12.18
C GLU A 218 10.56 -11.31 13.08
N SER A 219 11.33 -10.36 12.52
CA SER A 219 12.15 -9.42 13.29
C SER A 219 11.38 -8.20 13.80
N SER A 220 10.20 -7.90 13.24
CA SER A 220 9.39 -6.73 13.61
C SER A 220 8.46 -6.94 14.82
N ILE A 221 8.47 -8.11 15.46
CA ILE A 221 7.65 -8.40 16.66
C ILE A 221 8.39 -8.03 17.97
N LYS A 222 9.60 -7.46 17.95
CA LYS A 222 10.28 -7.00 19.17
C LYS A 222 10.76 -5.54 19.07
N PRO A 223 10.34 -4.63 19.96
CA PRO A 223 10.70 -3.20 19.95
C PRO A 223 12.17 -2.87 20.25
N GLU A 224 13.10 -3.81 20.19
CA GLU A 224 14.44 -3.65 20.79
C GLU A 224 15.58 -3.48 19.78
N THR A 225 15.32 -3.56 18.46
CA THR A 225 16.41 -3.60 17.45
C THR A 225 16.59 -2.31 16.62
N LEU A 226 15.84 -1.23 16.89
CA LEU A 226 16.03 0.05 16.18
C LEU A 226 17.08 1.01 16.80
N LEU A 227 17.87 0.56 17.78
CA LEU A 227 18.86 1.39 18.48
C LEU A 227 20.30 1.32 17.93
N LYS A 228 20.53 0.86 16.69
CA LYS A 228 21.90 0.72 16.16
C LYS A 228 22.18 1.37 14.80
N LEU A 229 21.39 2.36 14.40
CA LEU A 229 21.74 3.29 13.32
C LEU A 229 21.26 4.70 13.68
N ASN A 230 21.93 5.31 14.65
CA ASN A 230 22.08 6.76 14.85
C ASN A 230 23.37 7.00 15.64
#